data_AF-A0A8K0INY3-F1
#
_entry.id   AF-A0A8K0INY3-F1
#
_cell.length_a   1.000
_cell.length_b   1.000
_cell.length_c   1.000
_cell.angle_alpha   90.00
_cell.angle_beta   90.00
_cell.angle_gamma   90.00
#
_symmetry.space_group_name_H-M   'P 1'
#
loop_
_entity.id
_entity.type
_entity.pdbx_description
1 polymer ?
#
loop_
_entity_poly.entity_id
_entity_poly.type
_entity_poly.pdbx_seq_one_letter_code
_entity_poly.pdbx_strand_id
1 'polypeptide(L)'
;MFAKGGYYNVQVVVGEDEPEEVLLRRFRREVMKAGVIQECKRRRWFENTREEGKRKAREATRRNQKRRFQPKFLPKDKQEAPMEKKEEEEDNWELPEGELPY
;
A
#
# COMPACT_ATOMS: atom_id res chain seq x y z
N MET A 1 -2.06 3.40 -22.78
CA MET A 1 -2.59 4.12 -23.96
C MET A 1 -3.26 5.38 -23.44
N PHE A 2 -2.63 6.53 -23.63
CA PHE A 2 -3.21 7.84 -23.30
C PHE A 2 -4.15 8.21 -24.45
N ALA A 3 -5.39 8.57 -24.15
CA ALA A 3 -6.40 8.84 -25.17
C ALA A 3 -5.93 9.97 -26.10
N LYS A 4 -6.06 9.73 -27.42
CA LYS A 4 -5.81 10.70 -28.49
C LYS A 4 -6.92 11.75 -28.47
N GLY A 5 -6.57 13.02 -28.24
CA GLY A 5 -7.39 14.19 -28.56
C GLY A 5 -7.62 15.15 -27.39
N GLY A 6 -6.86 16.24 -27.33
CA GLY A 6 -7.00 17.29 -26.30
C GLY A 6 -6.27 16.98 -24.99
N TYR A 7 -5.52 17.96 -24.46
CA TYR A 7 -4.66 17.78 -23.29
C TYR A 7 -5.47 17.67 -21.99
N TYR A 8 -6.04 16.50 -21.69
CA TYR A 8 -6.67 16.22 -20.41
C TYR A 8 -5.95 15.09 -19.67
N ASN A 9 -5.71 15.29 -18.38
CA ASN A 9 -5.11 14.28 -17.51
C ASN A 9 -6.15 13.27 -16.98
N VAL A 10 -7.40 13.71 -16.83
CA VAL A 10 -8.53 12.94 -16.31
C VAL A 10 -9.77 13.34 -17.09
N GLN A 11 -10.52 12.37 -17.60
CA GLN A 11 -11.82 12.56 -18.24
C GLN A 11 -12.83 11.63 -17.55
N VAL A 12 -13.95 12.18 -17.13
CA VAL A 12 -15.07 11.43 -16.55
C VAL A 12 -16.32 11.84 -17.32
N VAL A 13 -16.92 10.88 -18.02
CA VAL A 13 -18.19 11.07 -18.73
C VAL A 13 -19.31 10.67 -17.79
N VAL A 14 -20.30 11.54 -17.63
CA VAL A 14 -21.45 11.33 -16.74
C VAL A 14 -22.59 10.73 -17.55
N GLY A 15 -23.25 9.70 -17.01
CA GLY A 15 -24.51 9.17 -17.56
C GLY A 15 -25.72 9.88 -16.97
N GLU A 16 -26.86 9.83 -17.65
CA GLU A 16 -28.07 10.62 -17.31
C GLU A 16 -28.70 10.27 -15.93
N ASP A 17 -28.44 9.08 -15.38
CA ASP A 17 -29.03 8.57 -14.12
C ASP A 17 -28.00 8.28 -13.00
N GLU A 18 -26.85 8.97 -12.96
CA GLU A 18 -25.89 8.75 -11.85
C GLU A 18 -26.15 9.67 -10.64
N PRO A 19 -26.26 9.12 -9.42
CA PRO A 19 -26.31 9.96 -8.22
C PRO A 19 -24.99 10.72 -8.07
N GLU A 20 -25.09 12.01 -7.74
CA GLU A 20 -23.96 12.96 -7.67
C GLU A 20 -22.78 12.43 -6.85
N GLU A 21 -23.07 11.71 -5.77
CA GLU A 21 -22.05 11.15 -4.89
C GLU A 21 -21.19 10.07 -5.57
N VAL A 22 -21.78 9.27 -6.48
CA VAL A 22 -21.05 8.25 -7.25
C VAL A 22 -20.14 8.90 -8.29
N LEU A 23 -20.61 9.96 -8.93
CA LEU A 23 -19.81 10.74 -9.86
C LEU A 23 -18.58 11.34 -9.16
N LEU A 24 -18.78 12.00 -8.01
CA LEU A 24 -17.70 12.58 -7.22
C LEU A 24 -16.69 11.52 -6.77
N ARG A 25 -17.16 10.33 -6.37
CA ARG A 25 -16.28 9.21 -6.00
C ARG A 25 -15.44 8.72 -7.18
N ARG A 26 -16.02 8.62 -8.39
CA ARG A 26 -15.30 8.22 -9.61
C ARG A 26 -14.27 9.27 -10.01
N PHE A 27 -14.66 10.53 -10.01
CA PHE A 27 -13.76 11.65 -10.29
C PHE A 27 -12.59 11.69 -9.30
N ARG A 28 -12.87 11.62 -7.99
CA ARG A 28 -11.84 11.58 -6.96
C ARG A 28 -10.90 10.39 -7.16
N ARG A 29 -11.43 9.21 -7.52
CA ARG A 29 -10.62 8.02 -7.81
C ARG A 29 -9.70 8.23 -9.02
N GLU A 30 -10.22 8.75 -10.13
CA GLU A 30 -9.42 9.00 -11.33
C GLU A 30 -8.36 10.09 -11.11
N VAL A 31 -8.68 11.16 -10.37
CA VAL A 31 -7.70 12.19 -9.95
C VAL A 31 -6.61 11.60 -9.05
N MET A 32 -6.98 10.75 -8.08
CA MET A 32 -6.01 10.08 -7.21
C MET A 32 -5.16 9.06 -7.97
N LYS A 33 -5.71 8.39 -8.98
CA LYS A 33 -5.02 7.42 -9.84
C LYS A 33 -4.04 8.11 -10.80
N ALA A 34 -4.45 9.22 -11.41
CA ALA A 34 -3.58 10.07 -12.22
C ALA A 34 -2.49 10.74 -11.37
N GLY A 35 -2.73 10.94 -10.07
CA GLY A 35 -1.73 11.44 -9.12
C GLY A 35 -1.41 12.93 -9.29
N VAL A 36 -2.24 13.67 -10.01
CA VAL A 36 -2.00 15.08 -10.39
C VAL A 36 -1.75 15.97 -9.17
N ILE A 37 -2.53 15.79 -8.09
CA ILE A 37 -2.36 16.58 -6.86
C ILE A 37 -1.02 16.27 -6.16
N GLN A 38 -0.62 15.00 -6.11
CA GLN A 38 0.66 14.60 -5.52
C GLN A 38 1.82 15.19 -6.33
N GLU A 39 1.71 15.20 -7.65
CA GLU A 39 2.71 15.75 -8.55
C GLU A 39 2.83 17.27 -8.43
N CYS A 40 1.72 18.00 -8.36
CA CYS A 40 1.73 19.45 -8.12
C CYS A 40 2.37 19.80 -6.78
N LYS A 41 2.05 19.04 -5.72
CA LYS A 41 2.65 19.26 -4.38
C LYS A 41 4.15 18.98 -4.38
N ARG A 42 4.61 17.97 -5.12
CA ARG A 42 6.04 17.64 -5.28
C ARG A 42 6.79 18.76 -5.99
N ARG A 43 6.21 19.33 -7.05
CA ARG A 43 6.84 20.39 -7.85
C ARG A 43 6.77 21.79 -7.22
N ARG A 44 6.08 21.94 -6.08
CA ARG A 44 5.93 23.24 -5.40
C ARG A 44 7.27 23.77 -4.87
N TRP A 45 8.18 22.89 -4.50
CA TRP A 45 9.51 23.25 -4.02
C TRP A 45 10.58 22.42 -4.73
N PHE A 46 11.80 22.95 -4.77
CA PHE A 46 12.95 22.20 -5.27
C PHE A 46 13.27 21.04 -4.33
N GLU A 47 13.46 19.85 -4.90
CA GLU A 47 13.81 18.62 -4.16
C GLU A 47 15.26 18.26 -4.55
N ASN A 48 16.13 18.04 -3.56
CA ASN A 48 17.50 17.61 -3.81
C ASN A 48 17.53 16.14 -4.30
N THR A 49 18.60 15.73 -4.98
CA THR A 49 18.76 14.34 -5.49
C THR A 49 18.63 13.27 -4.40
N ARG A 50 19.09 13.57 -3.18
CA ARG A 50 18.94 12.70 -2.00
C ARG A 50 17.48 12.57 -1.56
N GLU A 51 16.72 13.65 -1.61
CA GLU A 51 15.31 13.66 -1.23
C GLU A 51 14.47 12.92 -2.27
N GLU A 52 14.79 13.11 -3.55
CA GLU A 52 14.16 12.36 -4.65
C GLU A 52 14.35 10.83 -4.47
N GLY A 53 15.56 10.40 -4.12
CA GLY A 53 15.85 8.99 -3.82
C GLY A 53 15.04 8.45 -2.64
N LYS A 54 14.97 9.21 -1.53
CA LYS A 54 14.14 8.86 -0.36
C LYS A 54 12.66 8.78 -0.72
N ARG A 55 12.16 9.70 -1.55
CA ARG A 55 10.76 9.72 -2.00
C ARG A 55 10.42 8.50 -2.85
N LYS A 56 11.25 8.19 -3.85
CA LYS A 56 11.06 7.01 -4.71
C LYS A 56 11.03 5.71 -3.90
N ALA A 57 11.94 5.55 -2.94
CA ALA A 57 11.96 4.39 -2.05
C ALA A 57 10.66 4.29 -1.22
N ARG A 58 10.23 5.40 -0.59
CA ARG A 58 8.98 5.44 0.20
C ARG A 58 7.75 5.13 -0.64
N GLU A 59 7.65 5.70 -1.84
CA GLU A 59 6.54 5.46 -2.77
C GLU A 59 6.51 4.00 -3.26
N ALA A 60 7.67 3.41 -3.54
CA ALA A 60 7.80 2.00 -3.92
C ALA A 60 7.38 1.08 -2.78
N THR A 61 7.86 1.31 -1.55
CA THR A 61 7.45 0.55 -0.36
C THR A 61 5.96 0.65 -0.12
N ARG A 62 5.38 1.87 -0.18
CA ARG A 62 3.94 2.09 -0.01
C ARG A 62 3.12 1.35 -1.06
N ARG A 63 3.57 1.32 -2.32
CA ARG A 63 2.91 0.57 -3.40
C ARG A 63 3.03 -0.93 -3.18
N ASN A 64 4.19 -1.42 -2.74
CA ASN A 64 4.43 -2.84 -2.48
C ASN A 64 3.59 -3.34 -1.29
N GLN A 65 3.50 -2.58 -0.21
CA GLN A 65 2.64 -2.89 0.94
C GLN A 65 1.17 -3.01 0.52
N LYS A 66 0.65 -2.07 -0.29
CA LYS A 66 -0.72 -2.13 -0.82
C LYS A 66 -0.98 -3.34 -1.72
N ARG A 67 0.06 -3.91 -2.36
CA ARG A 67 -0.06 -5.15 -3.15
C ARG A 67 -0.04 -6.40 -2.28
N ARG A 68 0.77 -6.39 -1.21
CA ARG A 68 0.93 -7.53 -0.30
C ARG A 68 -0.23 -7.69 0.66
N PHE A 69 -0.91 -6.60 1.01
CA PHE A 69 -2.10 -6.63 1.86
C PHE A 69 -3.36 -7.01 1.05
N GLN A 70 -3.32 -8.17 0.39
CA GLN A 70 -4.56 -8.90 0.12
C GLN A 70 -4.78 -9.80 1.33
N PRO A 71 -5.85 -9.62 2.13
CA PRO A 71 -6.19 -10.64 3.11
C PRO A 71 -6.49 -11.90 2.31
N LYS A 72 -5.56 -12.87 2.35
CA LYS A 72 -5.89 -14.24 2.03
C LYS A 72 -7.03 -14.57 2.97
N PHE A 73 -8.23 -14.72 2.42
CA PHE A 73 -9.39 -15.19 3.16
C PHE A 73 -8.94 -16.45 3.89
N LEU A 74 -8.77 -16.38 5.21
CA LEU A 74 -8.55 -17.55 6.03
C LEU A 74 -9.94 -18.18 6.18
N PRO A 75 -10.21 -19.36 5.58
CA PRO A 75 -11.47 -20.04 5.83
C PRO A 75 -11.57 -20.37 7.32
N LYS A 76 -12.51 -19.74 8.02
CA LYS A 76 -12.92 -20.12 9.37
C LYS A 76 -13.93 -21.24 9.25
N ASP A 77 -13.46 -22.48 9.23
CA ASP A 77 -14.29 -23.65 9.51
C ASP A 77 -13.42 -24.81 9.99
N LYS A 78 -13.37 -25.01 11.32
CA LYS A 78 -13.30 -26.31 12.01
C LYS A 78 -13.35 -26.08 13.53
N GLN A 79 -14.59 -26.13 14.01
CA GLN A 79 -15.09 -26.67 15.29
C GLN A 79 -14.18 -26.62 16.52
N GLU A 80 -14.69 -25.94 17.54
CA GLU A 80 -14.22 -25.91 18.91
C GLU A 80 -14.07 -27.31 19.51
N ALA A 81 -12.90 -27.61 20.08
CA ALA A 81 -12.72 -28.57 21.16
C ALA A 81 -11.60 -28.05 22.09
N PRO A 82 -11.75 -28.15 23.42
CA PRO A 82 -10.81 -27.54 24.36
C PRO A 82 -9.67 -28.52 24.69
N MET A 83 -8.40 -28.12 24.56
CA MET A 83 -7.30 -28.81 25.24
C MET A 83 -6.20 -27.85 25.68
N GLU A 84 -6.06 -27.81 27.01
CA GLU A 84 -4.89 -27.52 27.84
C GLU A 84 -4.01 -26.30 27.54
N LYS A 85 -3.93 -25.43 28.56
CA LYS A 85 -2.77 -24.57 28.80
C LYS A 85 -1.51 -25.43 28.75
N LYS A 86 -0.59 -25.12 27.84
CA LYS A 86 0.82 -25.46 27.99
C LYS A 86 1.64 -24.18 28.02
N GLU A 87 2.56 -24.17 28.95
CA GLU A 87 3.21 -23.03 29.54
C GLU A 87 3.98 -22.15 28.55
N GLU A 88 4.08 -20.88 28.93
CA GLU A 88 5.10 -19.96 28.46
C GLU A 88 6.48 -20.51 28.90
N GLU A 89 7.05 -21.45 28.15
CA GLU A 89 8.45 -21.88 28.29
C GLU A 89 9.20 -21.35 27.06
N GLU A 90 9.80 -20.17 27.18
CA GLU A 90 11.23 -19.99 27.49
C GLU A 90 12.08 -19.95 26.22
N ASP A 91 12.99 -18.98 26.18
CA ASP A 91 13.93 -18.70 25.09
C ASP A 91 14.62 -19.98 24.61
N ASN A 92 14.23 -20.48 23.43
CA ASN A 92 14.99 -21.51 22.72
C ASN A 92 16.23 -20.88 22.02
N TRP A 93 17.03 -20.15 22.80
CA TRP A 93 18.34 -19.60 22.44
C TRP A 93 19.40 -20.20 23.35
N GLU A 94 19.81 -21.44 23.10
CA GLU A 94 21.01 -21.99 23.72
C GLU A 94 22.24 -21.37 23.03
N LEU A 95 22.99 -20.56 23.79
CA LEU A 95 24.28 -20.02 23.35
C LEU A 95 25.32 -21.15 23.43
N PRO A 96 25.94 -21.58 22.33
CA PRO A 96 26.93 -22.65 22.39
C PRO A 96 28.18 -22.19 23.14
N GLU A 97 28.46 -22.83 24.28
CA GLU A 97 29.71 -22.69 25.04
C GLU A 97 30.84 -23.43 24.30
N GLY A 98 31.34 -22.82 23.24
CA GLY A 98 32.60 -23.21 22.62
C GLY A 98 33.69 -22.24 23.06
N GLU A 99 34.66 -22.70 23.84
CA GLU A 99 35.88 -21.95 24.14
C GLU A 99 36.52 -21.46 22.83
N LEU A 100 36.63 -20.14 22.67
CA LEU A 100 37.40 -19.53 21.60
C LEU A 100 38.88 -19.88 21.81
N PRO A 101 39.54 -20.60 20.89
CA PRO A 101 40.98 -20.73 20.94
C PRO A 101 41.61 -19.36 20.64
N TYR A 102 42.55 -18.96 21.49
CA TYR A 102 43.34 -17.73 21.41
C TYR A 102 44.10 -17.61 20.07
#